data_AF-A0AB38A3Y9-F1
#
_entry.id   AF-A0AB38A3Y9-F1
#
_cell.length_a   1.000
_cell.length_b   1.000
_cell.length_c   1.000
_cell.angle_alpha   90.00
_cell.angle_beta   90.00
_cell.angle_gamma   90.00
#
_symmetry.space_group_name_H-M   'P 1'
#
loop_
_entity.id
_entity.type
_entity.pdbx_description
1 polymer ?
#
loop_
_entity_poly.entity_id
_entity_poly.type
_entity_poly.pdbx_seq_one_letter_code
_entity_poly.pdbx_strand_id
1 'polypeptide(L)' 'MENLRGRRFGTLKVIEITNDRYKRHVVWKCKCSCGNFVNVPGNSLQSGNTRSCGCLRKRQSSLNLIGYKNIESEEAE' A
#
# COMPACT_ATOMS: atom_id res chain seq x y z
N MET A 1 9.74 -22.30 8.19
CA MET A 1 8.74 -21.21 8.31
C MET A 1 9.52 -19.91 8.12
N GLU A 2 9.42 -19.26 6.98
CA GLU A 2 10.21 -18.05 6.70
C GLU A 2 9.66 -16.89 7.54
N ASN A 3 10.49 -16.31 8.40
CA ASN A 3 10.08 -15.20 9.24
C ASN A 3 10.19 -13.90 8.44
N LEU A 4 9.04 -13.31 8.09
CA LEU A 4 9.00 -12.05 7.35
C LEU A 4 9.03 -10.82 8.26
N ARG A 5 9.02 -11.00 9.58
CA ARG A 5 9.01 -9.90 10.56
C ARG A 5 10.17 -8.93 10.32
N GLY A 6 9.88 -7.63 10.30
CA GLY A 6 10.85 -6.58 10.07
C GLY A 6 11.22 -6.34 8.61
N ARG A 7 10.88 -7.25 7.68
CA ARG A 7 11.12 -7.06 6.24
C ARG A 7 10.21 -5.97 5.68
N ARG A 8 10.68 -5.34 4.60
CA ARG A 8 9.96 -4.30 3.86
C ARG A 8 9.58 -4.80 2.48
N PHE A 9 8.34 -4.52 2.07
CA PHE A 9 7.78 -4.85 0.77
C PHE A 9 7.16 -3.58 0.18
N GLY A 10 7.92 -2.90 -0.69
CA GLY A 10 7.57 -1.57 -1.16
C GLY A 10 7.43 -0.57 0.00
N THR A 11 6.22 -0.05 0.20
CA THR A 11 5.90 0.90 1.30
C THR A 11 5.45 0.23 2.59
N LEU A 12 5.30 -1.10 2.60
CA LEU A 12 4.86 -1.88 3.75
C LEU A 12 6.05 -2.41 4.55
N LYS A 13 5.99 -2.30 5.88
CA LYS A 13 6.92 -2.93 6.83
C LYS A 13 6.17 -4.00 7.63
N VAL A 14 6.66 -5.23 7.62
CA VAL A 14 6.06 -6.32 8.41
C VAL A 14 6.35 -6.09 9.89
N ILE A 15 5.30 -6.05 10.71
CA ILE A 15 5.38 -5.79 12.15
C ILE A 15 5.35 -7.09 12.93
N GLU A 16 4.36 -7.93 12.63
CA GLU A 16 4.08 -9.17 13.34
C GLU A 16 3.33 -10.16 12.46
N ILE A 17 3.44 -11.44 12.83
CA ILE A 17 2.62 -12.52 12.29
C ILE A 17 1.25 -12.47 12.95
N THR A 18 0.17 -12.72 12.21
CA THR A 18 -1.16 -12.87 12.81
C THR A 18 -1.50 -14.35 12.97
N ASN A 19 -2.54 -14.64 13.75
CA ASN A 19 -3.09 -16.00 13.85
C ASN A 19 -3.95 -16.38 12.64
N ASP A 20 -4.17 -15.44 11.72
CA ASP A 20 -5.00 -15.67 10.55
C ASP A 20 -4.24 -16.39 9.44
N ARG A 21 -4.98 -17.19 8.68
CA ARG A 21 -4.48 -17.84 7.48
C ARG A 21 -5.42 -17.53 6.33
N TYR A 22 -4.83 -17.10 5.23
CA TYR A 22 -5.56 -16.94 3.98
C TYR A 22 -5.16 -18.07 3.04
N LYS A 23 -6.12 -18.93 2.72
CA LYS A 23 -5.89 -20.21 2.03
C LYS A 23 -4.86 -21.06 2.79
N ARG A 24 -3.64 -21.19 2.25
CA ARG A 24 -2.53 -21.97 2.84
C ARG A 24 -1.40 -21.08 3.36
N HIS A 25 -1.57 -19.76 3.33
CA HIS A 25 -0.52 -18.81 3.70
C HIS A 25 -0.85 -18.08 4.98
N VAL A 26 0.17 -17.90 5.81
CA VAL A 26 0.09 -17.10 7.02
C VAL A 26 -0.10 -15.64 6.65
N VAL A 27 -0.97 -14.95 7.38
CA VAL A 27 -1.22 -13.52 7.23
C VAL A 27 -0.28 -12.74 8.14
N TRP A 28 0.25 -11.65 7.60
CA TRP A 28 1.20 -10.78 8.27
C TRP A 28 0.61 -9.39 8.41
N LYS A 29 0.70 -8.83 9.61
CA LYS A 29 0.32 -7.46 9.88
C LYS A 29 1.46 -6.53 9.47
N CYS A 30 1.16 -5.64 8.54
CA CYS A 30 2.12 -4.71 7.96
C CYS A 30 1.73 -3.27 8.27
N LYS A 31 2.71 -2.42 8.55
CA LYS A 31 2.55 -0.97 8.66
C LYS A 31 2.99 -0.30 7.37
N CYS A 32 2.10 0.47 6.76
CA CYS A 32 2.40 1.29 5.61
C CYS A 32 3.14 2.56 6.02
N SER A 33 3.95 3.12 5.13
CA SER A 33 4.60 4.42 5.33
C SER A 33 3.59 5.56 5.54
N CYS A 34 2.36 5.42 5.05
CA CYS A 34 1.28 6.38 5.30
C CYS A 34 0.67 6.27 6.72
N GLY A 35 1.18 5.37 7.57
CA GLY A 35 0.72 5.17 8.95
C GLY A 35 -0.36 4.09 9.12
N ASN A 36 -1.03 3.67 8.07
CA ASN A 36 -2.08 2.64 8.13
C ASN A 36 -1.52 1.24 8.32
N PHE A 37 -2.29 0.38 8.97
CA PHE A 37 -2.00 -1.05 9.09
C PHE A 37 -2.84 -1.86 8.10
N VAL A 38 -2.24 -2.92 7.55
CA VAL A 38 -2.91 -3.83 6.62
C VAL A 38 -2.45 -5.26 6.87
N ASN A 39 -3.38 -6.20 6.78
CA ASN A 39 -3.12 -7.63 6.89
C ASN A 39 -2.94 -8.20 5.49
N VAL A 40 -1.77 -8.78 5.22
CA VAL A 40 -1.40 -9.27 3.89
C VAL A 40 -0.89 -10.70 4.00
N PRO A 41 -1.36 -11.64 3.15
CA PRO A 41 -0.83 -12.99 3.14
C PRO A 41 0.63 -13.00 2.66
N GLY A 42 1.45 -13.86 3.25
CA GLY A 42 2.88 -13.92 2.98
C GLY A 42 3.21 -14.12 1.49
N ASN A 43 2.38 -14.87 0.76
CA ASN A 43 2.57 -15.05 -0.68
C ASN A 43 2.44 -13.75 -1.48
N SER A 44 1.48 -12.88 -1.14
CA SER A 44 1.27 -11.59 -1.80
C SER A 44 2.37 -10.58 -1.48
N LEU A 45 3.00 -10.70 -0.31
CA LEU A 45 4.20 -9.94 0.04
C LEU A 45 5.39 -10.41 -0.80
N GLN A 46 5.65 -11.72 -0.82
CA GLN A 46 6.79 -12.31 -1.54
C GLN A 46 6.67 -12.17 -3.07
N SER A 47 5.48 -12.34 -3.64
CA SER A 47 5.24 -12.14 -5.09
C SER A 47 5.26 -10.67 -5.51
N GLY A 48 5.20 -9.74 -4.55
CA GLY A 48 5.14 -8.31 -4.82
C GLY A 48 3.77 -7.82 -5.32
N ASN A 49 2.72 -8.63 -5.23
CA ASN A 49 1.34 -8.24 -5.56
C ASN A 49 0.81 -7.15 -4.61
N THR A 50 1.32 -7.07 -3.39
CA THR A 50 0.90 -6.06 -2.41
C THR A 50 2.12 -5.28 -1.90
N ARG A 51 2.21 -4.00 -2.30
CA ARG A 51 3.33 -3.09 -1.97
C ARG A 51 2.90 -1.83 -1.20
N SER A 52 1.60 -1.66 -0.98
CA SER A 52 1.02 -0.55 -0.21
C SER A 52 -0.33 -0.96 0.38
N CYS A 53 -0.85 -0.19 1.34
CA CYS A 53 -2.19 -0.40 1.88
C CYS A 53 -3.31 0.18 0.98
N GLY A 54 -3.01 0.55 -0.27
CA GLY A 54 -3.97 1.20 -1.18
C GLY A 54 -4.07 2.72 -1.04
N CYS A 55 -3.29 3.34 -0.14
CA CYS A 55 -3.27 4.80 0.05
C CYS A 55 -2.83 5.57 -1.21
N LEU A 56 -1.94 4.99 -2.02
CA LEU A 56 -1.49 5.58 -3.29
C LEU A 56 -2.64 5.68 -4.30
N ARG A 57 -3.51 4.67 -4.35
CA ARG A 57 -4.68 4.66 -5.24
C ARG A 57 -5.78 5.61 -4.77
N LYS A 58 -5.99 5.73 -3.45
CA LYS A 58 -6.97 6.67 -2.87
C LYS A 58 -6.63 8.15 -3.10
N ARG A 59 -5.34 8.49 -3.20
CA ARG A 59 -4.90 9.87 -3.45
C ARG A 59 -5.16 10.31 -4.91
N GLN A 60 -5.16 9.37 -5.85
CA GLN A 60 -5.54 9.64 -7.24
C GLN A 60 -7.04 9.80 -7.42
N SER A 61 -7.87 9.06 -6.66
CA SER A 61 -9.34 9.18 -6.75
C SER A 61 -9.90 10.46 -6.12
N SER A 62 -9.12 11.16 -5.29
CA SER A 62 -9.53 12.42 -4.65
C SER A 62 -9.08 13.68 -5.38
N LEU A 63 -8.17 13.57 -6.36
CA LEU A 63 -7.83 14.65 -7.29
C LEU A 63 -8.85 14.79 -8.44
N ASN A 64 -9.78 13.84 -8.60
CA ASN A 64 -10.82 13.88 -9.62
C ASN A 64 -12.11 14.62 -9.20
N LEU A 65 -12.15 15.27 -8.04
CA LEU A 65 -13.30 16.09 -7.62
C LEU A 65 -13.01 17.60 -7.61
N ILE A 66 -11.77 18.03 -7.88
CA ILE A 66 -11.41 19.45 -8.03
C ILE A 66 -10.42 19.63 -9.19
N GLY A 67 -10.94 19.96 -10.37
CA GLY A 67 -10.16 20.69 -11.37
C GLY A 67 -9.86 19.94 -12.67
N TYR A 68 -10.88 19.79 -13.51
CA TYR A 68 -10.70 20.22 -14.91
C TYR A 68 -10.49 21.74 -14.87
N LYS A 69 -9.24 22.19 -14.76
CA LYS A 69 -8.84 23.47 -15.33
C LYS A 69 -7.63 23.20 -16.18
N ASN A 70 -7.88 23.28 -17.49
CA ASN A 70 -6.88 23.30 -18.53
C ASN A 70 -5.76 24.27 -18.14
N ILE A 71 -4.54 23.81 -18.33
CA ILE A 71 -3.35 24.64 -18.29
C ILE A 71 -3.32 25.37 -19.63
N GLU A 72 -3.72 26.64 -19.63
CA GLU A 72 -3.20 27.61 -20.58
C GLU A 72 -2.67 28.78 -19.75
N SER A 73 -1.38 28.70 -19.48
CA SER A 73 -0.55 29.83 -19.13
C SER A 73 -0.18 30.55 -20.41
N GLU A 74 -0.61 31.79 -20.59
CA GLU A 74 0.20 32.79 -21.28
C GLU A 74 -0.24 34.18 -20.84
N GLU A 75 0.75 34.97 -20.42
CA GLU A 75 0.65 36.27 -19.79
C GLU A 75 0.60 37.40 -20.83
N ALA A 76 0.03 38.54 -20.41
CA ALA A 76 0.42 39.91 -20.75
C ALA A 76 0.06 40.55 -22.12
N GLU A 77 -0.43 41.79 -21.97
CA GLU A 77 -0.66 42.91 -22.91
C GLU A 77 -1.89 42.87 -23.84
#